data_AF-A0A561WS97-F1
#
_entry.id   AF-A0A561WS97-F1
#
_cell.length_a   1.000
_cell.length_b   1.000
_cell.length_c   1.000
_cell.angle_alpha   90.00
_cell.angle_beta   90.00
_cell.angle_gamma   90.00
#
_symmetry.space_group_name_H-M   'P 1'
#
loop_
_entity.id
_entity.type
_entity.pdbx_description
1 polymer ?
#
loop_
_entity_poly.entity_id
_entity_poly.type
_entity_poly.pdbx_seq_one_letter_code
_entity_poly.pdbx_strand_id
1 'polypeptide(L)'
;MGEVQSWVVPISAKTAGALVGGGVGSLIVLAGLATSNPLLVIGGPALAAAATERMTEFAVKQWTDRAERVERFGTTAAEQSGTSLETLLDDAVADPQKLEVLSRAAEAASRALDQEKIDLLARVYASGVYDQALIDESNILIDNIRQIEGPHIRVMQVLASPGPRTLKIGEKDAGQTIEAWPEPELAVAAKAGDALSALIAKLVSLGFVYDEGQGRWDYQPFWQLTPLGRNCLTYLAQRVPSDHDGVGSAS
;
A
#
# COMPACT_ATOMS: atom_id res chain seq x y z
N MET A 1 -29.19 21.98 11.91
CA MET A 1 -27.96 21.41 11.29
C MET A 1 -28.40 20.55 10.11
N GLY A 2 -28.58 21.12 8.91
CA GLY A 2 -29.15 20.35 7.79
C GLY A 2 -29.26 21.10 6.45
N GLU A 3 -28.42 22.10 6.18
CA GLU A 3 -28.59 22.95 4.98
C GLU A 3 -27.29 23.22 4.19
N VAL A 4 -26.18 22.56 4.53
CA VAL A 4 -24.89 22.79 3.85
C VAL A 4 -24.55 21.71 2.81
N GLN A 5 -25.31 20.59 2.73
CA GLN A 5 -24.97 19.46 1.86
C GLN A 5 -25.54 19.51 0.42
N SER A 6 -26.50 20.39 0.10
CA SER A 6 -27.19 20.35 -1.20
C SER A 6 -26.51 21.14 -2.34
N TRP A 7 -25.47 21.93 -2.06
CA TRP A 7 -24.87 22.83 -3.06
C TRP A 7 -23.49 22.42 -3.58
N VAL A 8 -22.85 21.41 -3.00
CA VAL A 8 -21.48 21.02 -3.37
C VAL A 8 -21.43 20.03 -4.54
N VAL A 9 -22.52 19.28 -4.79
CA VAL A 9 -22.53 18.18 -5.77
C VAL A 9 -22.51 18.62 -7.27
N PRO A 10 -23.12 19.75 -7.71
CA PRO A 10 -23.15 20.06 -9.15
C PRO A 10 -21.91 20.80 -9.70
N ILE A 11 -21.02 21.32 -8.85
CA ILE A 11 -19.89 22.15 -9.31
C ILE A 11 -18.66 21.29 -9.65
N SER A 12 -18.47 20.15 -8.99
CA SER A 12 -17.31 19.26 -9.23
C SER A 12 -17.35 18.55 -10.58
N ALA A 13 -18.54 18.36 -11.17
CA ALA A 13 -18.70 17.58 -12.40
C ALA A 13 -18.26 18.33 -13.69
N LYS A 14 -18.26 19.67 -13.70
CA LYS A 14 -17.93 20.45 -14.93
C LYS A 14 -16.45 20.77 -15.08
N THR A 15 -15.68 20.82 -14.01
CA THR A 15 -14.23 21.13 -14.06
C THR A 15 -13.37 19.87 -14.21
N ALA A 16 -13.88 18.69 -13.80
CA ALA A 16 -13.20 17.40 -13.97
C ALA A 16 -13.26 16.88 -15.43
N GLY A 17 -14.26 17.30 -16.21
CA GLY A 17 -14.55 16.72 -17.54
C GLY A 17 -13.61 17.12 -18.69
N ALA A 18 -12.62 17.99 -18.46
CA ALA A 18 -11.78 18.51 -19.55
C ALA A 18 -10.31 18.03 -19.53
N LEU A 19 -9.86 17.33 -18.48
CA LEU A 19 -8.42 17.08 -18.30
C LEU A 19 -8.02 15.63 -17.98
N VAL A 20 -8.94 14.74 -17.62
CA VAL A 20 -8.60 13.33 -17.33
C VAL A 20 -9.78 12.44 -17.74
N GLY A 21 -9.53 11.31 -18.40
CA GLY A 21 -10.57 10.33 -18.74
C GLY A 21 -11.44 9.98 -17.52
N GLY A 22 -12.75 9.81 -17.73
CA GLY A 22 -13.78 9.86 -16.69
C GLY A 22 -13.57 8.98 -15.45
N GLY A 23 -12.88 7.85 -15.57
CA GLY A 23 -12.58 6.97 -14.44
C GLY A 23 -11.57 7.56 -13.43
N VAL A 24 -10.43 8.05 -13.91
CA VAL A 24 -9.31 8.52 -13.05
C VAL A 24 -9.67 9.82 -12.31
N GLY A 25 -10.44 10.70 -12.95
CA GLY A 25 -10.90 11.95 -12.33
C GLY A 25 -11.71 11.71 -11.05
N SER A 26 -12.51 10.63 -11.00
CA SER A 26 -13.34 10.31 -9.83
C SER A 26 -12.52 9.84 -8.63
N LEU A 27 -11.50 9.01 -8.84
CA LEU A 27 -10.60 8.54 -7.78
C LEU A 27 -9.79 9.67 -7.15
N ILE A 28 -9.32 10.62 -7.98
CA ILE A 28 -8.58 11.78 -7.50
C ILE A 28 -9.48 12.67 -6.61
N VAL A 29 -10.74 12.86 -6.98
CA VAL A 29 -11.71 13.60 -6.16
C VAL A 29 -11.95 12.89 -4.82
N LEU A 30 -12.11 11.56 -4.83
CA LEU A 30 -12.26 10.76 -3.60
C LEU A 30 -11.03 10.88 -2.68
N ALA A 31 -9.81 10.76 -3.22
CA ALA A 31 -8.59 10.95 -2.46
C ALA A 31 -8.45 12.40 -1.95
N GLY A 32 -8.81 13.39 -2.77
CA GLY A 32 -8.81 14.80 -2.39
C GLY A 32 -9.75 15.11 -1.22
N LEU A 33 -10.96 14.53 -1.23
CA LEU A 33 -11.95 14.67 -0.15
C LEU A 33 -11.47 14.01 1.15
N ALA A 34 -10.87 12.82 1.08
CA ALA A 34 -10.36 12.10 2.26
C ALA A 34 -9.24 12.86 2.97
N THR A 35 -8.36 13.54 2.22
CA THR A 35 -7.21 14.26 2.82
C THR A 35 -7.57 15.56 3.54
N SER A 36 -8.85 15.94 3.63
CA SER A 36 -9.32 17.13 4.36
C SER A 36 -8.61 18.42 3.96
N ASN A 37 -8.09 18.49 2.72
CA ASN A 37 -7.28 19.62 2.29
C ASN A 37 -8.17 20.60 1.49
N PRO A 38 -8.63 21.71 2.10
CA PRO A 38 -9.61 22.61 1.49
C PRO A 38 -9.09 23.28 0.21
N LEU A 39 -7.76 23.32 0.02
CA LEU A 39 -7.13 23.79 -1.21
C LEU A 39 -7.49 22.94 -2.44
N LEU A 40 -7.80 21.65 -2.26
CA LEU A 40 -8.12 20.73 -3.36
C LEU A 40 -9.61 20.67 -3.71
N VAL A 41 -10.49 21.04 -2.78
CA VAL A 41 -11.96 21.02 -2.97
C VAL A 41 -12.51 22.39 -3.37
N ILE A 42 -11.83 23.48 -2.97
CA ILE A 42 -12.31 24.87 -3.10
C ILE A 42 -11.28 25.76 -3.82
N GLY A 43 -10.29 25.18 -4.52
CA GLY A 43 -9.30 25.89 -5.33
C GLY A 43 -9.87 26.54 -6.60
N GLY A 44 -10.89 27.40 -6.45
CA GLY A 44 -11.27 28.38 -7.44
C GLY A 44 -10.19 29.46 -7.63
N PRO A 45 -10.34 30.33 -8.64
CA PRO A 45 -9.32 31.25 -9.14
C PRO A 45 -8.72 32.27 -8.13
N ALA A 46 -9.22 32.35 -6.90
CA ALA A 46 -8.81 33.36 -5.92
C ALA A 46 -7.42 33.11 -5.30
N LEU A 47 -6.95 31.87 -5.20
CA LEU A 47 -5.61 31.55 -4.64
C LEU A 47 -4.47 31.77 -5.64
N ALA A 48 -4.78 31.93 -6.93
CA ALA A 48 -3.79 32.23 -7.96
C ALA A 48 -3.20 33.65 -7.84
N ALA A 49 -3.87 34.57 -7.14
CA ALA A 49 -3.46 35.98 -7.07
C ALA A 49 -2.31 36.27 -6.09
N ALA A 50 -2.01 35.35 -5.16
CA ALA A 50 -0.98 35.55 -4.12
C ALA A 50 0.12 34.49 -4.13
N ALA A 51 -0.02 33.43 -4.92
CA ALA A 51 1.00 32.41 -5.07
C ALA A 51 2.11 32.93 -6.00
N THR A 52 3.36 32.87 -5.54
CA THR A 52 4.50 33.07 -6.44
C THR A 52 4.52 31.97 -7.50
N GLU A 53 4.99 32.28 -8.72
CA GLU A 53 5.08 31.36 -9.86
C GLU A 53 5.71 29.99 -9.50
N ARG A 54 6.70 30.00 -8.58
CA ARG A 54 7.35 28.78 -8.08
C ARG A 54 6.47 27.91 -7.19
N MET A 55 5.56 28.50 -6.41
CA MET A 55 4.62 27.75 -5.57
C MET A 55 3.57 27.04 -6.42
N THR A 56 3.13 27.65 -7.52
CA THR A 56 2.19 27.02 -8.46
C THR A 56 2.83 25.84 -9.18
N GLU A 57 4.07 25.95 -9.64
CA GLU A 57 4.79 24.84 -10.29
C GLU A 57 4.97 23.64 -9.35
N PHE A 58 5.38 23.88 -8.11
CA PHE A 58 5.55 22.82 -7.11
C PHE A 58 4.21 22.13 -6.78
N ALA A 59 3.15 22.92 -6.57
CA ALA A 59 1.83 22.38 -6.26
C ALA A 59 1.26 21.55 -7.43
N VAL A 60 1.40 22.04 -8.67
CA VAL A 60 0.99 21.31 -9.88
C VAL A 60 1.76 20.01 -9.99
N LYS A 61 3.09 20.04 -9.88
CA LYS A 61 3.91 18.83 -9.95
C LYS A 61 3.51 17.81 -8.88
N GLN A 62 3.38 18.24 -7.62
CA GLN A 62 2.98 17.36 -6.53
C GLN A 62 1.59 16.75 -6.76
N TRP A 63 0.68 17.49 -7.38
CA TRP A 63 -0.64 16.99 -7.71
C TRP A 63 -0.62 15.99 -8.86
N THR A 64 0.10 16.29 -9.94
CA THR A 64 0.32 15.37 -11.06
C THR A 64 0.95 14.07 -10.58
N ASP A 65 2.00 14.15 -9.76
CA ASP A 65 2.66 12.97 -9.19
C ASP A 65 1.70 12.12 -8.33
N ARG A 66 0.69 12.73 -7.67
CA ARG A 66 -0.32 11.99 -6.90
C ARG A 66 -1.38 11.37 -7.79
N ALA A 67 -1.82 12.10 -8.81
CA ALA A 67 -2.78 11.62 -9.80
C ALA A 67 -2.25 10.38 -10.51
N GLU A 68 -1.00 10.42 -10.97
CA GLU A 68 -0.34 9.27 -11.63
C GLU A 68 -0.27 8.03 -10.72
N ARG A 69 -0.04 8.21 -9.42
CA ARG A 69 -0.01 7.09 -8.46
C ARG A 69 -1.38 6.47 -8.22
N VAL A 70 -2.41 7.30 -8.12
CA VAL A 70 -3.80 6.85 -7.96
C VAL A 70 -4.29 6.17 -9.25
N GLU A 71 -3.94 6.71 -10.41
CA GLU A 71 -4.20 6.08 -11.70
C GLU A 71 -3.55 4.70 -11.78
N ARG A 72 -2.26 4.60 -11.45
CA ARG A 72 -1.56 3.31 -11.41
C ARG A 72 -2.24 2.33 -10.45
N PHE A 73 -2.60 2.77 -9.25
CA PHE A 73 -3.34 1.94 -8.30
C PHE A 73 -4.64 1.40 -8.91
N GLY A 74 -5.43 2.28 -9.56
CA GLY A 74 -6.69 1.89 -10.20
C GLY A 74 -6.49 0.89 -11.34
N THR A 75 -5.52 1.14 -12.22
CA THR A 75 -5.17 0.23 -13.32
C THR A 75 -4.71 -1.13 -12.81
N THR A 76 -3.79 -1.16 -11.84
CA THR A 76 -3.32 -2.42 -11.25
C THR A 76 -4.46 -3.16 -10.54
N ALA A 77 -5.36 -2.47 -9.84
CA ALA A 77 -6.52 -3.11 -9.18
C ALA A 77 -7.50 -3.71 -10.21
N ALA A 78 -7.76 -2.99 -11.31
CA ALA A 78 -8.59 -3.48 -12.42
C ALA A 78 -7.99 -4.75 -13.04
N GLU A 79 -6.69 -4.73 -13.36
CA GLU A 79 -5.97 -5.90 -13.89
C GLU A 79 -6.03 -7.10 -12.93
N GLN A 80 -5.79 -6.90 -11.64
CA GLN A 80 -5.79 -7.98 -10.64
C GLN A 80 -7.17 -8.56 -10.38
N SER A 81 -8.23 -7.75 -10.51
CA SER A 81 -9.61 -8.22 -10.35
C SER A 81 -10.19 -8.84 -11.63
N GLY A 82 -9.55 -8.65 -12.79
CA GLY A 82 -10.10 -9.08 -14.08
C GLY A 82 -11.34 -8.29 -14.50
N THR A 83 -11.53 -7.07 -13.98
CA THR A 83 -12.67 -6.19 -14.29
C THR A 83 -12.19 -4.82 -14.75
N SER A 84 -13.08 -4.01 -15.33
CA SER A 84 -12.71 -2.63 -15.70
C SER A 84 -12.65 -1.73 -14.47
N LEU A 85 -11.89 -0.64 -14.55
CA LEU A 85 -11.82 0.35 -13.47
C LEU A 85 -13.20 0.95 -13.17
N GLU A 86 -14.01 1.21 -14.21
CA GLU A 86 -15.38 1.72 -14.06
C GLU A 86 -16.25 0.73 -13.28
N THR A 87 -16.12 -0.56 -13.58
CA THR A 87 -16.86 -1.61 -12.87
C THR A 87 -16.48 -1.66 -11.39
N LEU A 88 -15.17 -1.56 -11.08
CA LEU A 88 -14.69 -1.49 -9.69
C LEU A 88 -15.24 -0.27 -8.94
N LEU A 89 -15.34 0.87 -9.61
CA LEU A 89 -15.86 2.10 -9.03
C LEU A 89 -17.37 2.03 -8.79
N ASP A 90 -18.12 1.52 -9.76
CA ASP A 90 -19.56 1.34 -9.65
C ASP A 90 -19.90 0.36 -8.52
N ASP A 91 -19.18 -0.75 -8.44
CA ASP A 91 -19.31 -1.73 -7.35
C ASP A 91 -18.99 -1.12 -5.98
N ALA A 92 -17.93 -0.31 -5.90
CA ALA A 92 -17.56 0.38 -4.67
C ALA A 92 -18.62 1.39 -4.26
N VAL A 93 -19.17 2.19 -5.19
CA VAL A 93 -20.22 3.18 -4.91
C VAL A 93 -21.52 2.51 -4.44
N ALA A 94 -21.81 1.30 -4.92
CA ALA A 94 -22.99 0.53 -4.51
C ALA A 94 -22.88 -0.03 -3.08
N ASP A 95 -21.67 -0.14 -2.51
CA ASP A 95 -21.42 -0.72 -1.19
C ASP A 95 -20.51 0.20 -0.34
N PRO A 96 -21.05 0.85 0.72
CA PRO A 96 -20.28 1.75 1.58
C PRO A 96 -19.00 1.16 2.17
N GLN A 97 -18.95 -0.16 2.42
CA GLN A 97 -17.76 -0.79 2.98
C GLN A 97 -16.66 -0.93 1.93
N LYS A 98 -17.01 -1.32 0.70
CA LYS A 98 -16.07 -1.36 -0.43
C LYS A 98 -15.55 0.04 -0.76
N LEU A 99 -16.42 1.06 -0.74
CA LEU A 99 -16.03 2.45 -0.96
C LEU A 99 -15.00 2.94 0.06
N GLU A 100 -15.18 2.60 1.34
CA GLU A 100 -14.23 2.94 2.40
C GLU A 100 -12.85 2.30 2.16
N VAL A 101 -12.82 1.00 1.84
CA VAL A 101 -11.56 0.29 1.55
C VAL A 101 -10.85 0.90 0.35
N LEU A 102 -11.60 1.19 -0.73
CA LEU A 102 -11.10 1.85 -1.92
C LEU A 102 -10.51 3.22 -1.59
N SER A 103 -11.22 4.03 -0.80
CA SER A 103 -10.78 5.37 -0.41
C SER A 103 -9.46 5.33 0.36
N ARG A 104 -9.35 4.43 1.35
CA ARG A 104 -8.11 4.25 2.13
C ARG A 104 -6.96 3.77 1.28
N ALA A 105 -7.20 2.80 0.40
CA ALA A 105 -6.17 2.26 -0.49
C ALA A 105 -5.66 3.33 -1.47
N ALA A 106 -6.57 4.09 -2.08
CA ALA A 106 -6.25 5.19 -2.99
C ALA A 106 -5.50 6.34 -2.27
N GLU A 107 -5.91 6.71 -1.05
CA GLU A 107 -5.20 7.69 -0.23
C GLU A 107 -3.77 7.20 0.08
N ALA A 108 -3.62 5.95 0.51
CA ALA A 108 -2.30 5.36 0.80
C ALA A 108 -1.42 5.31 -0.46
N ALA A 109 -1.98 4.93 -1.61
CA ALA A 109 -1.28 4.91 -2.89
C ALA A 109 -0.82 6.31 -3.34
N SER A 110 -1.68 7.33 -3.15
CA SER A 110 -1.32 8.73 -3.47
C SER A 110 -0.09 9.23 -2.70
N ARG A 111 0.18 8.66 -1.52
CA ARG A 111 1.32 9.05 -0.66
C ARG A 111 2.54 8.16 -0.84
N ALA A 112 2.38 6.94 -1.34
CA ALA A 112 3.46 5.97 -1.51
C ALA A 112 4.54 6.51 -2.46
N LEU A 113 5.81 6.47 -2.06
CA LEU A 113 6.92 7.00 -2.86
C LEU A 113 7.42 5.99 -3.89
N ASP A 114 7.23 4.70 -3.62
CA ASP A 114 7.66 3.61 -4.47
C ASP A 114 6.47 2.94 -5.19
N GLN A 115 6.72 2.50 -6.42
CA GLN A 115 5.73 1.84 -7.25
C GLN A 115 5.31 0.47 -6.70
N GLU A 116 6.22 -0.21 -6.00
CA GLU A 116 5.96 -1.53 -5.42
C GLU A 116 4.86 -1.47 -4.35
N LYS A 117 4.88 -0.45 -3.47
CA LYS A 117 3.84 -0.20 -2.47
C LYS A 117 2.50 0.16 -3.10
N ILE A 118 2.49 0.90 -4.21
CA ILE A 118 1.25 1.20 -4.96
C ILE A 118 0.64 -0.09 -5.51
N ASP A 119 1.44 -0.92 -6.16
CA ASP A 119 0.99 -2.19 -6.72
C ASP A 119 0.55 -3.17 -5.63
N LEU A 120 1.22 -3.17 -4.48
CA LEU A 120 0.82 -3.96 -3.31
C LEU A 120 -0.56 -3.53 -2.78
N LEU A 121 -0.78 -2.23 -2.60
CA LEU A 121 -2.08 -1.70 -2.15
C LEU A 121 -3.20 -2.09 -3.12
N ALA A 122 -2.93 -2.03 -4.43
CA ALA A 122 -3.88 -2.41 -5.47
C ALA A 122 -4.26 -3.90 -5.39
N ARG A 123 -3.29 -4.80 -5.17
CA ARG A 123 -3.54 -6.25 -5.03
C ARG A 123 -4.31 -6.59 -3.76
N VAL A 124 -3.98 -5.94 -2.64
CA VAL A 124 -4.70 -6.15 -1.37
C VAL A 124 -6.14 -5.66 -1.49
N TYR A 125 -6.37 -4.53 -2.15
CA TYR A 125 -7.73 -4.07 -2.45
C TYR A 125 -8.48 -5.07 -3.35
N ALA A 126 -7.90 -5.42 -4.51
CA ALA A 126 -8.56 -6.28 -5.49
C ALA A 126 -8.87 -7.68 -4.95
N SER A 127 -8.03 -8.23 -4.07
CA SER A 127 -8.24 -9.55 -3.47
C SER A 127 -9.31 -9.57 -2.37
N GLY A 128 -9.50 -8.48 -1.63
CA GLY A 128 -10.47 -8.46 -0.53
C GLY A 128 -11.84 -7.87 -0.87
N VAL A 129 -11.95 -7.05 -1.93
CA VAL A 129 -13.18 -6.30 -2.20
C VAL A 129 -14.38 -7.18 -2.64
N TYR A 130 -14.13 -8.42 -3.08
CA TYR A 130 -15.18 -9.33 -3.54
C TYR A 130 -15.66 -10.33 -2.49
N ASP A 131 -14.93 -10.50 -1.39
CA ASP A 131 -15.32 -11.40 -0.29
C ASP A 131 -15.55 -10.58 0.98
N GLN A 132 -16.78 -10.58 1.46
CA GLN A 132 -17.20 -9.85 2.65
C GLN A 132 -16.35 -10.19 3.89
N ALA A 133 -15.88 -11.44 4.01
CA ALA A 133 -15.03 -11.86 5.11
C ALA A 133 -13.60 -11.27 5.00
N LEU A 134 -13.16 -10.94 3.79
CA LEU A 134 -11.83 -10.40 3.52
C LEU A 134 -11.79 -8.86 3.53
N ILE A 135 -12.93 -8.17 3.49
CA ILE A 135 -12.98 -6.70 3.56
C ILE A 135 -12.30 -6.18 4.83
N ASP A 136 -12.58 -6.78 5.99
CA ASP A 136 -11.97 -6.40 7.26
C ASP A 136 -10.45 -6.69 7.28
N GLU A 137 -10.03 -7.83 6.72
CA GLU A 137 -8.61 -8.18 6.60
C GLU A 137 -7.87 -7.22 5.67
N SER A 138 -8.46 -6.87 4.52
CA SER A 138 -7.89 -5.91 3.58
C SER A 138 -7.77 -4.51 4.19
N ASN A 139 -8.74 -4.07 4.98
CA ASN A 139 -8.64 -2.80 5.71
C ASN A 139 -7.44 -2.80 6.66
N ILE A 140 -7.27 -3.87 7.45
CA ILE A 140 -6.12 -4.01 8.37
C ILE A 140 -4.81 -4.02 7.59
N LEU A 141 -4.74 -4.77 6.49
CA LEU A 141 -3.55 -4.82 5.64
C LEU A 141 -3.23 -3.47 5.01
N ILE A 142 -4.22 -2.75 4.45
CA ILE A 142 -4.02 -1.41 3.86
C ILE A 142 -3.51 -0.44 4.93
N ASP A 143 -4.10 -0.43 6.12
CA ASP A 143 -3.69 0.45 7.21
C ASP A 143 -2.27 0.13 7.71
N ASN A 144 -1.87 -1.14 7.70
CA ASN A 144 -0.51 -1.56 8.04
C ASN A 144 0.48 -1.24 6.91
N ILE A 145 0.13 -1.49 5.66
CA ILE A 145 0.96 -1.21 4.47
C ILE A 145 1.23 0.29 4.35
N ARG A 146 0.24 1.14 4.65
CA ARG A 146 0.40 2.59 4.70
C ARG A 146 1.58 3.03 5.58
N GLN A 147 1.86 2.28 6.64
CA GLN A 147 2.84 2.61 7.68
C GLN A 147 4.24 2.01 7.48
N ILE A 148 4.43 1.16 6.48
CA ILE A 148 5.74 0.58 6.15
C ILE A 148 6.31 1.26 4.92
N GLU A 149 7.63 1.23 4.81
CA GLU A 149 8.39 1.85 3.72
C GLU A 149 9.37 0.84 3.14
N GLY A 150 9.99 1.14 2.00
CA GLY A 150 10.93 0.23 1.32
C GLY A 150 11.94 -0.50 2.24
N PRO A 151 12.58 0.14 3.24
CA PRO A 151 13.44 -0.56 4.19
C PRO A 151 12.75 -1.67 5.00
N HIS A 152 11.49 -1.47 5.40
CA HIS A 152 10.70 -2.47 6.11
C HIS A 152 10.36 -3.65 5.19
N ILE A 153 9.98 -3.37 3.94
CA ILE A 153 9.68 -4.40 2.92
C ILE A 153 10.93 -5.26 2.67
N ARG A 154 12.12 -4.65 2.57
CA ARG A 154 13.38 -5.40 2.42
C ARG A 154 13.66 -6.33 3.60
N VAL A 155 13.45 -5.86 4.84
CA VAL A 155 13.58 -6.72 6.03
C VAL A 155 12.62 -7.91 5.94
N MET A 156 11.36 -7.66 5.59
CA MET A 156 10.37 -8.73 5.41
C MET A 156 10.77 -9.73 4.31
N GLN A 157 11.25 -9.25 3.16
CA GLN A 157 11.73 -10.09 2.07
C GLN A 157 12.90 -11.00 2.49
N VAL A 158 13.84 -10.48 3.29
CA VAL A 158 14.93 -11.32 3.84
C VAL A 158 14.37 -12.36 4.80
N LEU A 159 13.46 -11.99 5.70
CA LEU A 159 12.81 -12.91 6.64
C LEU A 159 11.94 -13.98 5.97
N ALA A 160 11.53 -13.79 4.71
CA ALA A 160 10.84 -14.82 3.93
C ALA A 160 11.77 -15.88 3.34
N SER A 161 13.08 -15.62 3.31
CA SER A 161 14.06 -16.60 2.86
C SER A 161 14.62 -17.41 4.04
N PRO A 162 15.05 -18.66 3.80
CA PRO A 162 15.73 -19.49 4.80
C PRO A 162 16.81 -18.74 5.57
N GLY A 163 16.68 -18.72 6.90
CA GLY A 163 17.69 -18.14 7.79
C GLY A 163 18.97 -18.99 7.88
N PRO A 164 20.13 -18.38 8.19
CA PRO A 164 21.41 -19.08 8.25
C PRO A 164 21.56 -20.00 9.48
N ARG A 165 20.62 -19.97 10.43
CA ARG A 165 20.65 -20.77 11.65
C ARG A 165 19.45 -21.70 11.71
N THR A 166 19.72 -22.96 12.00
CA THR A 166 18.68 -23.95 12.31
C THR A 166 18.49 -24.06 13.82
N LEU A 167 17.33 -23.66 14.32
CA LEU A 167 16.96 -23.80 15.73
C LEU A 167 16.03 -24.99 15.91
N LYS A 168 16.19 -25.70 17.03
CA LYS A 168 15.22 -26.72 17.47
C LYS A 168 14.14 -26.03 18.31
N ILE A 169 12.87 -26.21 17.94
CA ILE A 169 11.72 -25.72 18.71
C ILE A 169 11.37 -26.75 19.77
N GLY A 170 11.49 -26.35 21.05
CA GLY A 170 10.97 -27.10 22.19
C GLY A 170 11.60 -28.48 22.43
N GLU A 171 11.42 -29.00 23.65
CA GLU A 171 11.76 -30.39 23.98
C GLU A 171 10.59 -31.34 23.66
N LYS A 172 9.36 -30.80 23.56
CA LYS A 172 8.13 -31.55 23.31
C LYS A 172 7.78 -31.69 21.83
N ASP A 173 8.20 -30.77 20.99
CA ASP A 173 7.97 -30.81 19.54
C ASP A 173 9.12 -31.55 18.88
N ALA A 174 9.09 -32.88 19.04
CA ALA A 174 10.15 -33.82 18.65
C ALA A 174 10.63 -33.61 17.21
N GLY A 175 11.70 -32.81 17.06
CA GLY A 175 12.44 -32.67 15.81
C GLY A 175 12.00 -31.53 14.89
N GLN A 176 11.08 -30.64 15.28
CA GLN A 176 10.81 -29.46 14.46
C GLN A 176 11.99 -28.49 14.52
N THR A 177 12.50 -28.17 13.34
CA THR A 177 13.56 -27.18 13.17
C THR A 177 13.04 -26.00 12.38
N ILE A 178 13.41 -24.81 12.82
CA ILE A 178 13.16 -23.56 12.09
C ILE A 178 14.46 -22.95 11.62
N GLU A 179 14.43 -22.37 10.43
CA GLU A 179 15.51 -21.58 9.90
C GLU A 179 15.26 -20.12 10.29
N ALA A 180 16.09 -19.58 11.18
CA ALA A 180 15.90 -18.28 11.78
C ALA A 180 17.03 -17.32 11.43
N TRP A 181 16.69 -16.03 11.42
CA TRP A 181 17.61 -14.93 11.20
C TRP A 181 18.01 -14.29 12.53
N PRO A 182 19.27 -14.45 12.97
CA PRO A 182 19.78 -13.64 14.07
C PRO A 182 19.95 -12.18 13.63
N GLU A 183 19.82 -11.25 14.58
CA GLU A 183 19.79 -9.81 14.29
C GLU A 183 21.03 -9.29 13.51
N PRO A 184 22.28 -9.66 13.83
CA PRO A 184 23.45 -9.18 13.08
C PRO A 184 23.45 -9.62 11.61
N GLU A 185 23.15 -10.89 11.34
CA GLU A 185 23.06 -11.41 9.98
C GLU A 185 21.90 -10.79 9.20
N LEU A 186 20.75 -10.55 9.86
CA LEU A 186 19.60 -9.87 9.28
C LEU A 186 19.93 -8.42 8.89
N ALA A 187 20.68 -7.69 9.73
CA ALA A 187 21.02 -6.29 9.49
C ALA A 187 21.85 -6.12 8.22
N VAL A 188 22.78 -7.06 7.99
CA VAL A 188 23.62 -7.11 6.79
C VAL A 188 22.79 -7.49 5.57
N ALA A 189 22.01 -8.58 5.65
CA ALA A 189 21.22 -9.09 4.53
C ALA A 189 20.16 -8.08 4.06
N ALA A 190 19.47 -7.41 4.99
CA ALA A 190 18.46 -6.41 4.67
C ALA A 190 19.02 -5.03 4.31
N LYS A 191 20.35 -4.85 4.41
CA LYS A 191 21.05 -3.56 4.26
C LYS A 191 20.45 -2.49 5.18
N ALA A 192 20.16 -2.87 6.42
CA ALA A 192 19.50 -2.02 7.42
C ALA A 192 20.51 -1.30 8.33
N GLY A 193 21.69 -1.90 8.56
CA GLY A 193 22.68 -1.35 9.50
C GLY A 193 22.08 -1.09 10.88
N ASP A 194 22.44 0.06 11.48
CA ASP A 194 21.99 0.46 12.81
C ASP A 194 20.48 0.76 12.90
N ALA A 195 19.79 0.91 11.75
CA ALA A 195 18.35 1.14 11.72
C ALA A 195 17.52 -0.12 11.94
N LEU A 196 18.12 -1.32 11.94
CA LEU A 196 17.38 -2.59 11.97
C LEU A 196 16.43 -2.67 13.17
N SER A 197 16.89 -2.37 14.39
CA SER A 197 16.06 -2.53 15.58
C SER A 197 14.82 -1.63 15.56
N ALA A 198 14.91 -0.43 14.98
CA ALA A 198 13.75 0.45 14.78
C ALA A 198 12.78 -0.07 13.70
N LEU A 199 13.30 -0.60 12.59
CA LEU A 199 12.49 -1.23 11.53
C LEU A 199 11.74 -2.45 12.07
N ILE A 200 12.42 -3.31 12.83
CA ILE A 200 11.82 -4.47 13.46
C ILE A 200 10.78 -4.07 14.49
N ALA A 201 11.06 -3.09 15.37
CA ALA A 201 10.08 -2.61 16.33
C ALA A 201 8.79 -2.12 15.64
N LYS A 202 8.93 -1.43 14.49
CA LYS A 202 7.76 -1.04 13.68
C LYS A 202 7.03 -2.26 13.12
N LEU A 203 7.74 -3.21 12.52
CA LEU A 203 7.14 -4.43 11.95
C LEU A 203 6.44 -5.30 13.02
N VAL A 204 7.01 -5.41 14.22
CA VAL A 204 6.40 -6.08 15.38
C VAL A 204 5.14 -5.33 15.82
N SER A 205 5.17 -4.00 15.89
CA SER A 205 3.99 -3.20 16.26
C SER A 205 2.82 -3.32 15.27
N LEU A 206 3.11 -3.65 14.01
CA LEU A 206 2.12 -3.90 12.96
C LEU A 206 1.73 -5.39 12.87
N GLY A 207 2.33 -6.25 13.69
CA GLY A 207 2.05 -7.69 13.68
C GLY A 207 2.59 -8.43 12.46
N PHE A 208 3.58 -7.87 11.73
CA PHE A 208 4.20 -8.54 10.58
C PHE A 208 5.34 -9.48 10.97
N VAL A 209 6.01 -9.21 12.09
CA VAL A 209 7.18 -9.95 12.58
C VAL A 209 6.99 -10.29 14.06
N TYR A 210 7.58 -11.38 14.51
CA TYR A 210 7.65 -11.79 15.92
C TYR A 210 9.03 -12.35 16.27
N ASP A 211 9.36 -12.37 17.55
CA ASP A 211 10.61 -12.93 18.08
C ASP A 211 10.39 -14.35 18.60
N GLU A 212 10.91 -15.33 17.87
CA GLU A 212 10.87 -16.74 18.25
C GLU A 212 11.93 -17.10 19.31
N GLY A 213 12.87 -16.20 19.57
CA GLY A 213 13.87 -16.35 20.63
C GLY A 213 13.31 -16.16 22.04
N GLN A 214 12.13 -15.54 22.16
CA GLN A 214 11.52 -15.24 23.44
C GLN A 214 11.22 -16.51 24.24
N GLY A 215 11.71 -16.57 25.48
CA GLY A 215 11.52 -17.72 26.38
C GLY A 215 12.65 -18.76 26.35
N ARG A 216 13.67 -18.57 25.51
CA ARG A 216 14.88 -19.41 25.50
C ARG A 216 15.85 -18.99 26.61
N TRP A 217 16.58 -19.96 27.17
CA TRP A 217 17.60 -19.70 28.20
C TRP A 217 18.85 -19.02 27.64
N ASP A 218 19.15 -19.28 26.37
CA ASP A 218 20.21 -18.66 25.57
C ASP A 218 19.67 -17.49 24.74
N TYR A 219 18.78 -16.69 25.34
CA TYR A 219 18.01 -15.66 24.63
C TYR A 219 18.86 -14.86 23.65
N GLN A 220 18.49 -14.98 22.39
CA GLN A 220 18.94 -14.18 21.27
C GLN A 220 17.71 -13.92 20.39
N PRO A 221 17.54 -12.70 19.85
CA PRO A 221 16.39 -12.40 19.01
C PRO A 221 16.46 -13.20 17.71
N PHE A 222 15.39 -13.95 17.44
CA PHE A 222 15.23 -14.76 16.24
C PHE A 222 13.96 -14.33 15.53
N TRP A 223 14.12 -13.38 14.61
CA TRP A 223 13.00 -12.75 13.93
C TRP A 223 12.39 -13.66 12.88
N GLN A 224 11.07 -13.72 12.84
CA GLN A 224 10.30 -14.44 11.83
C GLN A 224 9.07 -13.65 11.39
N LEU A 225 8.58 -13.93 10.18
CA LEU A 225 7.30 -13.39 9.71
C LEU A 225 6.13 -14.08 10.41
N THR A 226 5.13 -13.30 10.80
CA THR A 226 3.81 -13.83 11.18
C THR A 226 3.06 -14.34 9.93
N PRO A 227 1.93 -15.04 10.07
CA PRO A 227 1.05 -15.35 8.94
C PRO A 227 0.65 -14.09 8.15
N LEU A 228 0.32 -12.99 8.85
CA LEU A 228 -0.02 -11.71 8.23
C LEU A 228 1.16 -11.14 7.42
N GLY A 229 2.37 -11.19 7.97
CA GLY A 229 3.59 -10.76 7.28
C GLY A 229 3.87 -11.57 6.01
N ARG A 230 3.65 -12.88 6.05
CA ARG A 230 3.75 -13.75 4.87
C ARG A 230 2.71 -13.43 3.81
N ASN A 231 1.44 -13.28 4.20
CA ASN A 231 0.37 -12.92 3.27
C ASN A 231 0.67 -11.60 2.54
N CYS A 232 1.15 -10.59 3.28
CA CYS A 232 1.59 -9.32 2.71
C CYS A 232 2.68 -9.50 1.62
N LEU A 233 3.69 -10.35 1.88
CA LEU A 233 4.72 -10.65 0.89
C LEU A 233 4.21 -11.49 -0.28
N THR A 234 3.23 -12.36 -0.08
CA THR A 234 2.59 -13.10 -1.18
C THR A 234 1.96 -12.13 -2.17
N TYR A 235 1.27 -11.09 -1.71
CA TYR A 235 0.76 -10.05 -2.60
C TYR A 235 1.87 -9.30 -3.33
N LEU A 236 2.99 -9.00 -2.67
CA LEU A 236 4.16 -8.41 -3.34
C LEU A 236 4.74 -9.34 -4.43
N ALA A 237 4.77 -10.65 -4.18
CA ALA A 237 5.34 -11.64 -5.07
C ALA A 237 4.47 -11.97 -6.30
N GLN A 238 3.15 -11.74 -6.22
CA GLN A 238 2.18 -11.97 -7.31
C GLN A 238 2.34 -11.04 -8.52
N ARG A 239 3.52 -10.43 -8.70
CA ARG A 239 3.82 -9.57 -9.84
C ARG A 239 3.55 -10.34 -11.13
N VAL A 240 2.58 -9.86 -11.92
CA VAL A 240 2.39 -10.34 -13.29
C VAL A 240 3.73 -10.14 -13.98
N PRO A 241 4.37 -11.18 -14.54
CA PRO A 241 5.56 -11.01 -15.35
C PRO A 241 5.18 -10.05 -16.47
N SER A 242 5.65 -8.81 -16.38
CA SER A 242 5.46 -7.85 -17.46
C SER A 242 6.23 -8.42 -18.65
N ASP A 243 5.51 -8.80 -19.70
CA ASP A 243 5.95 -9.45 -20.96
C ASP A 243 6.98 -8.63 -21.78
N HIS A 244 7.68 -7.68 -21.14
CA HIS A 244 8.63 -6.77 -21.75
C HIS A 244 9.99 -7.40 -22.10
N ASP A 245 10.21 -8.68 -21.80
CA ASP A 245 11.42 -9.40 -22.24
C ASP A 245 11.27 -10.07 -23.63
N GLY A 246 10.13 -9.88 -24.31
CA GLY A 246 9.81 -10.54 -25.59
C GLY A 246 10.28 -9.87 -26.88
N VAL A 247 10.91 -8.69 -26.85
CA VAL A 247 11.32 -7.97 -28.09
C VAL A 247 12.84 -7.96 -28.23
N GLY A 248 13.41 -9.09 -28.66
CA GLY A 248 14.86 -9.18 -28.82
C GLY A 248 15.41 -10.49 -29.37
N SER A 249 14.70 -11.19 -30.26
CA SER A 249 15.32 -12.26 -31.07
C SER A 249 14.76 -12.25 -32.50
N ALA A 250 15.11 -11.20 -33.23
CA ALA A 250 15.14 -11.28 -34.68
C ALA A 250 16.48 -11.93 -35.08
N SER A 251 16.39 -13.17 -35.58
CA SER A 251 17.42 -13.80 -36.41
C SER A 251 17.05 -13.63 -37.87
#